data_AF-A0AAD8TUY3-F1
#
_entry.id   AF-A0AAD8TUY3-F1
#
_cell.length_a   1.000
_cell.length_b   1.000
_cell.length_c   1.000
_cell.angle_alpha   90.00
_cell.angle_beta   90.00
_cell.angle_gamma   90.00
#
_symmetry.space_group_name_H-M   'P 1'
#
loop_
_entity.id
_entity.type
_entity.pdbx_description
1 polymer ?
#
loop_
_entity_poly.entity_id
_entity_poly.type
_entity_poly.pdbx_seq_one_letter_code
_entity_poly.pdbx_strand_id
1 'polypeptide(L)'
;MQSSKTRNGPSDVPQRTSPATPRSSRVAKTGGNETDSPGITPTRTPTERSPKVIERRSPRSPITEKKRPSRLNELDSKVSQLQDELKKTKEQLTASEARRRHAQQEADEAKKQEQDASSKLADSQRQFTEFSAAEESRLQELRKLQQERDRAWESEIEALQKQQSVDAAALSSAMSEIQMLKLQLEATVQSDAAHAKQCEYTDSELEGLKQEMELRLATIEGLKVNVGESDKAAADANAMATEMKLQLETAKATIDSLVAEGARLQECLRSKDVELSESKARVVSLEEDLKKVQAAGNESLSEAQAGNANGGFGSPLTEVLKSVNGSPDLEVEHWRTALEVAEMRYQEEQTRMTIETKTAYEMLENMKSKCAHQLCDMELKLKSKNEELVAALAAKAQDLHRSDGLIEMQPELEAKLMKSITDIAELKANLMDKENALQSLAEENETLKSEAGRKEADVQQRYEAAVAELELAKAAEQDVRMRLGYVTEEADKSSRRAARSSEQLDAAQAASAEADAELRRLRVQSDQWRKAAEAAAAALSGGGIGEANNGGGRMVERTGSLDPEYNGSIGGKLMGSPFSDDESPKRRNSGVLRRMSGLWKKGPK
;
A
#
# COMPACT_ATOMS: atom_id res chain seq x y z
N MET A 1 -13.54 22.67 -9.65
CA MET A 1 -13.48 24.02 -10.26
C MET A 1 -14.73 24.24 -11.10
N GLN A 2 -14.92 25.45 -11.66
CA GLN A 2 -16.21 25.90 -12.20
C GLN A 2 -16.63 25.23 -13.52
N SER A 3 -17.93 25.26 -13.80
CA SER A 3 -18.54 24.89 -15.08
C SER A 3 -19.10 26.12 -15.81
N SER A 4 -18.91 26.17 -17.13
CA SER A 4 -19.57 27.10 -18.06
C SER A 4 -19.82 26.34 -19.36
N LYS A 5 -21.05 25.98 -19.74
CA LYS A 5 -22.25 26.79 -20.06
C LYS A 5 -22.25 27.22 -21.53
N THR A 6 -23.42 27.08 -22.15
CA THR A 6 -23.64 26.91 -23.59
C THR A 6 -23.92 28.21 -24.36
N ARG A 7 -24.06 28.05 -25.69
CA ARG A 7 -24.81 28.86 -26.67
C ARG A 7 -23.99 29.83 -27.53
N ASN A 8 -23.98 29.55 -28.84
CA ASN A 8 -24.54 30.47 -29.85
C ASN A 8 -25.01 29.69 -31.09
N GLY A 9 -25.98 30.25 -31.83
CA GLY A 9 -26.65 29.63 -32.97
C GLY A 9 -26.32 30.31 -34.31
N PRO A 10 -26.92 29.84 -35.41
CA PRO A 10 -26.57 30.25 -36.77
C PRO A 10 -27.25 31.56 -37.21
N SER A 11 -26.57 32.26 -38.10
CA SER A 11 -27.04 33.40 -38.91
C SER A 11 -25.96 33.64 -39.97
N ASP A 12 -26.18 34.11 -41.19
CA ASP A 12 -27.29 34.27 -42.13
C ASP A 12 -26.62 35.00 -43.33
N VAL A 13 -27.19 34.97 -44.54
CA VAL A 13 -26.60 35.59 -45.74
C VAL A 13 -27.57 36.64 -46.27
N PRO A 14 -27.21 37.94 -46.31
CA PRO A 14 -26.92 38.52 -47.66
C PRO A 14 -26.09 39.83 -47.75
N GLN A 15 -25.48 40.06 -48.94
CA GLN A 15 -25.61 41.26 -49.81
C GLN A 15 -24.32 41.83 -50.45
N ARG A 16 -24.29 41.75 -51.80
CA ARG A 16 -23.82 42.79 -52.76
C ARG A 16 -22.29 43.08 -52.77
N THR A 17 -21.67 43.60 -53.82
CA THR A 17 -22.13 44.54 -54.87
C THR A 17 -21.56 44.26 -56.28
N SER A 18 -22.22 44.84 -57.29
CA SER A 18 -21.68 45.21 -58.61
C SER A 18 -22.08 46.68 -58.84
N PRO A 19 -21.41 47.51 -59.67
CA PRO A 19 -21.46 47.34 -61.14
C PRO A 19 -20.26 47.89 -61.97
N ALA A 20 -20.20 47.55 -63.27
CA ALA A 20 -19.95 48.49 -64.39
C ALA A 20 -19.98 47.75 -65.75
N THR A 21 -20.42 48.43 -66.83
CA THR A 21 -20.24 48.00 -68.24
C THR A 21 -19.96 49.25 -69.10
N PRO A 22 -19.60 49.08 -70.39
CA PRO A 22 -20.64 49.31 -71.39
C PRO A 22 -20.57 48.42 -72.67
N ARG A 23 -21.75 47.94 -73.10
CA ARG A 23 -22.32 47.93 -74.49
C ARG A 23 -21.51 47.39 -75.68
N SER A 24 -22.06 46.81 -76.76
CA SER A 24 -23.41 46.33 -77.19
C SER A 24 -23.28 45.89 -78.67
N SER A 25 -23.92 44.88 -79.27
CA SER A 25 -24.92 43.86 -78.84
C SER A 25 -24.41 42.44 -79.25
N ARG A 26 -25.15 41.37 -79.62
CA ARG A 26 -26.48 41.07 -80.23
C ARG A 26 -27.20 39.97 -79.39
N VAL A 27 -28.45 39.48 -79.57
CA VAL A 27 -29.50 39.45 -80.64
C VAL A 27 -29.21 38.49 -81.82
N ALA A 28 -29.92 37.35 -82.02
CA ALA A 28 -30.89 36.59 -81.22
C ALA A 28 -30.82 35.09 -81.70
N LYS A 29 -30.94 34.05 -80.84
CA LYS A 29 -32.18 33.30 -80.46
C LYS A 29 -32.90 32.73 -81.71
N THR A 30 -33.16 31.42 -81.93
CA THR A 30 -33.50 30.23 -81.11
C THR A 30 -32.77 28.95 -81.63
N GLY A 31 -32.91 27.70 -81.14
CA GLY A 31 -33.70 27.09 -80.04
C GLY A 31 -34.73 26.05 -80.52
N GLY A 32 -34.68 24.80 -80.02
CA GLY A 32 -35.68 23.73 -80.26
C GLY A 32 -35.09 22.40 -80.79
N ASN A 33 -35.64 21.26 -80.36
CA ASN A 33 -35.27 19.89 -80.75
C ASN A 33 -36.41 19.20 -81.54
N GLU A 34 -36.12 17.95 -81.95
CA GLU A 34 -37.05 16.85 -82.28
C GLU A 34 -37.40 16.60 -83.76
N THR A 35 -37.92 15.39 -84.01
CA THR A 35 -37.79 14.64 -85.26
C THR A 35 -39.15 14.20 -85.77
N ASP A 36 -39.41 14.27 -87.08
CA ASP A 36 -39.92 13.16 -87.92
C ASP A 36 -40.44 13.64 -89.30
N SER A 37 -40.86 12.68 -90.13
CA SER A 37 -41.27 12.84 -91.54
C SER A 37 -42.82 12.75 -91.69
N PRO A 38 -43.45 12.73 -92.90
CA PRO A 38 -42.97 13.06 -94.25
C PRO A 38 -43.91 13.99 -95.08
N GLY A 39 -43.35 14.68 -96.08
CA GLY A 39 -43.96 14.81 -97.42
C GLY A 39 -45.06 15.86 -97.72
N ILE A 40 -44.88 16.52 -98.88
CA ILE A 40 -45.87 17.27 -99.70
C ILE A 40 -45.92 18.81 -99.46
N THR A 41 -47.01 19.51 -99.83
CA THR A 41 -47.01 20.81 -100.57
C THR A 41 -48.23 21.70 -100.19
N PRO A 42 -48.56 22.89 -100.78
CA PRO A 42 -48.01 23.60 -101.98
C PRO A 42 -47.91 25.16 -101.89
N THR A 43 -47.66 25.84 -103.03
CA THR A 43 -48.26 27.16 -103.47
C THR A 43 -47.34 28.37 -103.82
N ARG A 44 -47.15 28.63 -105.14
CA ARG A 44 -47.14 29.94 -105.88
C ARG A 44 -46.15 31.08 -105.50
N THR A 45 -45.11 31.44 -106.29
CA THR A 45 -45.04 32.32 -107.51
C THR A 45 -45.34 33.82 -107.29
N PRO A 46 -44.54 34.80 -107.82
CA PRO A 46 -44.41 35.01 -109.28
C PRO A 46 -43.05 35.48 -109.88
N THR A 47 -42.81 35.03 -111.13
CA THR A 47 -42.43 35.79 -112.37
C THR A 47 -41.26 36.80 -112.33
N GLU A 48 -40.30 36.79 -113.26
CA GLU A 48 -40.31 36.27 -114.65
C GLU A 48 -39.44 34.99 -114.87
N ARG A 49 -38.37 34.84 -115.68
CA ARG A 49 -37.55 35.71 -116.55
C ARG A 49 -37.28 35.07 -117.94
N SER A 50 -37.10 35.88 -118.98
CA SER A 50 -36.85 35.49 -120.39
C SER A 50 -35.75 36.36 -121.05
N PRO A 51 -35.14 35.97 -122.20
CA PRO A 51 -35.68 35.03 -123.20
C PRO A 51 -34.77 33.88 -123.69
N LYS A 52 -35.42 32.77 -124.08
CA LYS A 52 -34.99 31.90 -125.19
C LYS A 52 -35.75 32.31 -126.46
N VAL A 53 -35.08 32.56 -127.59
CA VAL A 53 -35.74 32.71 -128.90
C VAL A 53 -34.87 32.12 -130.03
N ILE A 54 -35.50 31.30 -130.88
CA ILE A 54 -35.06 30.88 -132.23
C ILE A 54 -33.76 30.07 -132.34
N GLU A 55 -33.92 28.74 -132.29
CA GLU A 55 -33.39 27.91 -133.37
C GLU A 55 -34.34 28.05 -134.58
N ARG A 56 -33.90 28.62 -135.71
CA ARG A 56 -34.52 28.36 -137.02
C ARG A 56 -33.54 28.56 -138.18
N ARG A 57 -33.55 27.56 -139.06
CA ARG A 57 -33.12 27.56 -140.47
C ARG A 57 -31.63 27.60 -140.79
N SER A 58 -31.20 26.51 -141.43
CA SER A 58 -30.27 26.54 -142.57
C SER A 58 -30.58 27.68 -143.55
N PRO A 59 -29.53 28.32 -144.08
CA PRO A 59 -29.47 28.58 -145.51
C PRO A 59 -28.28 27.86 -146.17
N ARG A 60 -28.40 27.64 -147.48
CA ARG A 60 -27.43 27.01 -148.36
C ARG A 60 -26.80 28.09 -149.24
N SER A 61 -25.47 28.21 -149.23
CA SER A 61 -24.66 29.12 -150.09
C SER A 61 -24.76 30.63 -149.74
N PRO A 62 -23.82 31.51 -150.19
CA PRO A 62 -22.75 31.28 -151.17
C PRO A 62 -21.30 31.63 -150.75
N ILE A 63 -20.40 31.41 -151.70
CA ILE A 63 -18.94 31.63 -151.72
C ILE A 63 -18.53 33.07 -151.36
N THR A 64 -17.31 33.23 -150.81
CA THR A 64 -16.60 34.51 -150.74
C THR A 64 -15.47 34.60 -151.76
N GLU A 65 -15.38 35.72 -152.49
CA GLU A 65 -14.14 36.24 -153.06
C GLU A 65 -14.29 37.72 -153.47
N LYS A 66 -13.28 38.56 -153.14
CA LYS A 66 -12.97 39.91 -153.69
C LYS A 66 -14.05 41.02 -153.46
N LYS A 67 -13.74 42.26 -153.04
CA LYS A 67 -12.48 42.94 -152.64
C LYS A 67 -12.79 44.27 -151.89
N ARG A 68 -11.75 44.88 -151.26
CA ARG A 68 -11.58 46.27 -150.74
C ARG A 68 -11.81 46.54 -149.23
N PRO A 69 -11.16 47.60 -148.65
CA PRO A 69 -10.83 47.63 -147.21
C PRO A 69 -11.30 48.88 -146.43
N SER A 70 -11.87 48.66 -145.24
CA SER A 70 -12.07 49.70 -144.20
C SER A 70 -12.03 49.15 -142.76
N ARG A 71 -11.82 47.84 -142.57
CA ARG A 71 -11.97 47.14 -141.28
C ARG A 71 -10.76 47.23 -140.33
N LEU A 72 -9.60 47.71 -140.78
CA LEU A 72 -8.33 47.55 -140.05
C LEU A 72 -8.29 48.31 -138.71
N ASN A 73 -8.40 49.64 -138.71
CA ASN A 73 -8.26 50.44 -137.48
C ASN A 73 -9.30 50.10 -136.39
N GLU A 74 -10.49 49.63 -136.78
CA GLU A 74 -11.55 49.17 -135.85
C GLU A 74 -11.24 47.77 -135.27
N LEU A 75 -10.41 46.97 -135.94
CA LEU A 75 -9.85 45.74 -135.41
C LEU A 75 -8.64 46.04 -134.50
N ASP A 76 -7.78 46.99 -134.86
CA ASP A 76 -6.58 47.35 -134.07
C ASP A 76 -6.93 47.93 -132.68
N SER A 77 -7.97 48.77 -132.60
CA SER A 77 -8.46 49.27 -131.31
C SER A 77 -9.08 48.16 -130.45
N LYS A 78 -9.83 47.23 -131.06
CA LYS A 78 -10.36 46.03 -130.38
C LYS A 78 -9.26 45.07 -129.95
N VAL A 79 -8.20 44.90 -130.75
CA VAL A 79 -7.01 44.13 -130.38
C VAL A 79 -6.32 44.76 -129.17
N SER A 80 -6.20 46.10 -129.14
CA SER A 80 -5.62 46.82 -128.00
C SER A 80 -6.47 46.64 -126.73
N GLN A 81 -7.80 46.83 -126.83
CA GLN A 81 -8.74 46.58 -125.72
C GLN A 81 -8.66 45.13 -125.22
N LEU A 82 -8.63 44.14 -126.14
CA LEU A 82 -8.51 42.73 -125.78
C LEU A 82 -7.14 42.39 -125.16
N GLN A 83 -6.06 43.11 -125.51
CA GLN A 83 -4.76 42.95 -124.85
C GLN A 83 -4.77 43.50 -123.41
N ASP A 84 -5.40 44.64 -123.17
CA ASP A 84 -5.55 45.20 -121.82
C ASP A 84 -6.55 44.40 -120.96
N GLU A 85 -7.63 43.89 -121.54
CA GLU A 85 -8.55 42.96 -120.86
C GLU A 85 -7.87 41.61 -120.58
N LEU A 86 -7.03 41.09 -121.49
CA LEU A 86 -6.21 39.91 -121.26
C LEU A 86 -5.15 40.15 -120.17
N LYS A 87 -4.56 41.35 -120.10
CA LYS A 87 -3.63 41.75 -119.04
C LYS A 87 -4.35 41.83 -117.69
N LYS A 88 -5.48 42.53 -117.63
CA LYS A 88 -6.32 42.67 -116.43
C LYS A 88 -6.85 41.33 -115.92
N THR A 89 -7.25 40.42 -116.79
CA THR A 89 -7.68 39.07 -116.41
C THR A 89 -6.52 38.18 -115.96
N LYS A 90 -5.32 38.33 -116.54
CA LYS A 90 -4.08 37.71 -116.01
C LYS A 90 -3.73 38.24 -114.63
N GLU A 91 -3.76 39.56 -114.42
CA GLU A 91 -3.51 40.19 -113.12
C GLU A 91 -4.54 39.72 -112.08
N GLN A 92 -5.83 39.72 -112.41
CA GLN A 92 -6.89 39.16 -111.57
C GLN A 92 -6.70 37.66 -111.28
N LEU A 93 -6.25 36.86 -112.26
CA LEU A 93 -5.92 35.45 -112.04
C LEU A 93 -4.75 35.31 -111.07
N THR A 94 -3.65 36.05 -111.25
CA THR A 94 -2.50 35.99 -110.32
C THR A 94 -2.88 36.44 -108.90
N ALA A 95 -3.73 37.47 -108.76
CA ALA A 95 -4.24 37.92 -107.47
C ALA A 95 -5.21 36.90 -106.83
N SER A 96 -6.06 36.25 -107.64
CA SER A 96 -6.94 35.17 -107.19
C SER A 96 -6.15 33.94 -106.75
N GLU A 97 -5.13 33.54 -107.51
CA GLU A 97 -4.23 32.47 -107.12
C GLU A 97 -3.40 32.81 -105.86
N ALA A 98 -2.94 34.05 -105.71
CA ALA A 98 -2.22 34.49 -104.51
C ALA A 98 -3.13 34.42 -103.27
N ARG A 99 -4.38 34.87 -103.37
CA ARG A 99 -5.40 34.70 -102.32
C ARG A 99 -5.68 33.23 -102.02
N ARG A 100 -5.76 32.37 -103.05
CA ARG A 100 -5.92 30.91 -102.88
C ARG A 100 -4.71 30.29 -102.18
N ARG A 101 -3.47 30.72 -102.50
CA ARG A 101 -2.24 30.26 -101.83
C ARG A 101 -2.23 30.67 -100.36
N HIS A 102 -2.55 31.92 -100.04
CA HIS A 102 -2.70 32.38 -98.65
C HIS A 102 -3.78 31.62 -97.89
N ALA A 103 -5.00 31.51 -98.43
CA ALA A 103 -6.09 30.78 -97.77
C ALA A 103 -5.77 29.28 -97.58
N GLN A 104 -4.96 28.67 -98.46
CA GLN A 104 -4.46 27.32 -98.28
C GLN A 104 -3.44 27.25 -97.14
N GLN A 105 -2.49 28.20 -97.07
CA GLN A 105 -1.51 28.29 -95.97
C GLN A 105 -2.21 28.50 -94.62
N GLU A 106 -3.16 29.44 -94.54
CA GLU A 106 -3.98 29.68 -93.34
C GLU A 106 -4.77 28.43 -92.93
N ALA A 107 -5.33 27.68 -93.90
CA ALA A 107 -6.04 26.43 -93.62
C ALA A 107 -5.11 25.29 -93.15
N ASP A 108 -3.89 25.20 -93.65
CA ASP A 108 -2.92 24.18 -93.25
C ASP A 108 -2.23 24.54 -91.92
N GLU A 109 -2.02 25.82 -91.63
CA GLU A 109 -1.63 26.31 -90.31
C GLU A 109 -2.74 26.09 -89.26
N ALA A 110 -4.00 26.31 -89.62
CA ALA A 110 -5.15 26.03 -88.75
C ALA A 110 -5.25 24.53 -88.41
N LYS A 111 -5.10 23.62 -89.38
CA LYS A 111 -5.05 22.16 -89.13
C LYS A 111 -3.90 21.79 -88.20
N LYS A 112 -2.73 22.42 -88.35
CA LYS A 112 -1.60 22.19 -87.43
C LYS A 112 -1.93 22.65 -86.02
N GLN A 113 -2.54 23.83 -85.85
CA GLN A 113 -2.98 24.32 -84.55
C GLN A 113 -4.07 23.42 -83.93
N GLU A 114 -4.98 22.88 -84.74
CA GLU A 114 -5.98 21.89 -84.31
C GLU A 114 -5.32 20.59 -83.83
N GLN A 115 -4.32 20.07 -84.54
CA GLN A 115 -3.56 18.89 -84.14
C GLN A 115 -2.71 19.14 -82.87
N ASP A 116 -2.08 20.31 -82.77
CA ASP A 116 -1.31 20.76 -81.60
C ASP A 116 -2.20 21.09 -80.39
N ALA A 117 -3.51 21.27 -80.57
CA ALA A 117 -4.50 21.42 -79.50
C ALA A 117 -5.12 20.08 -79.11
N SER A 118 -5.43 19.23 -80.08
CA SER A 118 -5.98 17.88 -79.90
C SER A 118 -5.02 16.97 -79.12
N SER A 119 -3.72 17.01 -79.44
CA SER A 119 -2.67 16.31 -78.69
C SER A 119 -2.59 16.78 -77.23
N LYS A 120 -2.55 18.09 -76.98
CA LYS A 120 -2.55 18.66 -75.62
C LYS A 120 -3.81 18.30 -74.83
N LEU A 121 -4.97 18.24 -75.47
CA LEU A 121 -6.22 17.80 -74.85
C LEU A 121 -6.15 16.31 -74.45
N ALA A 122 -5.65 15.46 -75.35
CA ALA A 122 -5.46 14.03 -75.06
C ALA A 122 -4.46 13.78 -73.92
N ASP A 123 -3.34 14.52 -73.89
CA ASP A 123 -2.35 14.41 -72.80
C ASP A 123 -2.88 14.98 -71.47
N SER A 124 -3.66 16.06 -71.50
CA SER A 124 -4.36 16.57 -70.31
C SER A 124 -5.40 15.57 -69.79
N GLN A 125 -6.09 14.86 -70.69
CA GLN A 125 -7.06 13.82 -70.32
C GLN A 125 -6.36 12.60 -69.71
N ARG A 126 -5.20 12.18 -70.25
CA ARG A 126 -4.35 11.13 -69.65
C ARG A 126 -3.91 11.50 -68.24
N GLN A 127 -3.34 12.69 -68.07
CA GLN A 127 -2.93 13.19 -66.76
C GLN A 127 -4.09 13.19 -65.76
N PHE A 128 -5.29 13.62 -66.17
CA PHE A 128 -6.47 13.57 -65.29
C PHE A 128 -6.82 12.12 -64.89
N THR A 129 -6.78 11.15 -65.80
CA THR A 129 -7.01 9.73 -65.46
C THR A 129 -5.92 9.14 -64.57
N GLU A 130 -4.66 9.53 -64.77
CA GLU A 130 -3.53 9.12 -63.93
C GLU A 130 -3.65 9.69 -62.51
N PHE A 131 -4.02 10.97 -62.38
CA PHE A 131 -4.30 11.60 -61.08
C PHE A 131 -5.52 10.96 -60.37
N SER A 132 -6.58 10.61 -61.09
CA SER A 132 -7.74 9.89 -60.51
C SER A 132 -7.30 8.53 -59.96
N ALA A 133 -6.59 7.72 -60.75
CA ALA A 133 -6.12 6.40 -60.34
C ALA A 133 -5.14 6.47 -59.15
N ALA A 134 -4.26 7.48 -59.11
CA ALA A 134 -3.36 7.72 -58.00
C ALA A 134 -4.10 8.13 -56.72
N GLU A 135 -5.09 9.01 -56.82
CA GLU A 135 -5.93 9.44 -55.69
C GLU A 135 -6.82 8.30 -55.18
N GLU A 136 -7.42 7.50 -56.06
CA GLU A 136 -8.17 6.30 -55.71
C GLU A 136 -7.30 5.27 -54.96
N SER A 137 -6.05 5.10 -55.40
CA SER A 137 -5.05 4.25 -54.73
C SER A 137 -4.70 4.78 -53.34
N ARG A 138 -4.40 6.08 -53.22
CA ARG A 138 -4.12 6.76 -51.94
C ARG A 138 -5.30 6.67 -50.97
N LEU A 139 -6.52 6.80 -51.47
CA LEU A 139 -7.75 6.61 -50.69
C LEU A 139 -7.97 5.14 -50.31
N GLN A 140 -7.47 4.16 -51.08
CA GLN A 140 -7.49 2.75 -50.67
C GLN A 140 -6.47 2.48 -49.56
N GLU A 141 -5.27 3.05 -49.64
CA GLU A 141 -4.23 2.96 -48.61
C GLU A 141 -4.69 3.60 -47.29
N LEU A 142 -5.29 4.79 -47.32
CA LEU A 142 -5.84 5.41 -46.11
C LEU A 142 -6.91 4.56 -45.42
N ARG A 143 -7.75 3.83 -46.19
CA ARG A 143 -8.73 2.89 -45.63
C ARG A 143 -8.06 1.66 -45.00
N LYS A 144 -6.97 1.15 -45.58
CA LYS A 144 -6.16 0.06 -44.99
C LYS A 144 -5.51 0.52 -43.69
N LEU A 145 -4.83 1.66 -43.69
CA LEU A 145 -4.18 2.24 -42.51
C LEU A 145 -5.17 2.53 -41.38
N GLN A 146 -6.37 3.02 -41.70
CA GLN A 146 -7.43 3.15 -40.70
C GLN A 146 -7.83 1.78 -40.13
N GLN A 147 -8.11 0.78 -40.98
CA GLN A 147 -8.49 -0.56 -40.51
C GLN A 147 -7.38 -1.25 -39.69
N GLU A 148 -6.12 -1.04 -40.05
CA GLU A 148 -4.95 -1.56 -39.31
C GLU A 148 -4.80 -0.89 -37.95
N ARG A 149 -4.97 0.43 -37.87
CA ARG A 149 -5.02 1.19 -36.61
C ARG A 149 -6.17 0.74 -35.72
N ASP A 150 -7.36 0.55 -36.30
CA ASP A 150 -8.57 0.18 -35.56
C ASP A 150 -8.40 -1.25 -34.97
N ARG A 151 -7.89 -2.22 -35.76
CA ARG A 151 -7.51 -3.56 -35.27
C ARG A 151 -6.41 -3.52 -34.19
N ALA A 152 -5.41 -2.66 -34.34
CA ALA A 152 -4.33 -2.54 -33.36
C ALA A 152 -4.86 -2.03 -32.02
N TRP A 153 -5.79 -1.06 -32.05
CA TRP A 153 -6.46 -0.54 -30.86
C TRP A 153 -7.41 -1.56 -30.22
N GLU A 154 -8.16 -2.34 -31.02
CA GLU A 154 -8.93 -3.49 -30.55
C GLU A 154 -8.03 -4.53 -29.84
N SER A 155 -6.86 -4.82 -30.42
CA SER A 155 -5.87 -5.75 -29.85
C SER A 155 -5.24 -5.24 -28.55
N GLU A 156 -4.98 -3.93 -28.47
CA GLU A 156 -4.47 -3.26 -27.26
C GLU A 156 -5.52 -3.28 -26.13
N ILE A 157 -6.80 -3.04 -26.45
CA ILE A 157 -7.91 -3.18 -25.50
C ILE A 157 -8.04 -4.63 -25.02
N GLU A 158 -7.96 -5.62 -25.92
CA GLU A 158 -8.03 -7.04 -25.54
C GLU A 158 -6.84 -7.45 -24.65
N ALA A 159 -5.64 -6.94 -24.92
CA ALA A 159 -4.45 -7.15 -24.09
C ALA A 159 -4.62 -6.51 -22.70
N LEU A 160 -5.15 -5.29 -22.60
CA LEU A 160 -5.44 -4.62 -21.33
C LEU A 160 -6.53 -5.35 -20.53
N GLN A 161 -7.57 -5.87 -21.18
CA GLN A 161 -8.61 -6.69 -20.52
C GLN A 161 -8.05 -8.02 -20.00
N LYS A 162 -7.18 -8.68 -20.77
CA LYS A 162 -6.46 -9.89 -20.32
C LYS A 162 -5.58 -9.57 -19.11
N GLN A 163 -4.80 -8.48 -19.15
CA GLN A 163 -3.98 -8.06 -18.01
C GLN A 163 -4.84 -7.77 -16.77
N GLN A 164 -5.92 -7.00 -16.90
CA GLN A 164 -6.86 -6.73 -15.80
C GLN A 164 -7.46 -8.01 -15.20
N SER A 165 -7.75 -9.04 -16.01
CA SER A 165 -8.24 -10.32 -15.51
C SER A 165 -7.17 -11.12 -14.73
N VAL A 166 -5.90 -11.02 -15.14
CA VAL A 166 -4.75 -11.62 -14.45
C VAL A 166 -4.47 -10.88 -13.14
N ASP A 167 -4.48 -9.55 -13.15
CA ASP A 167 -4.29 -8.71 -11.97
C ASP A 167 -5.40 -8.93 -10.93
N ALA A 168 -6.66 -9.03 -11.38
CA ALA A 168 -7.80 -9.35 -10.52
C ALA A 168 -7.68 -10.77 -9.91
N ALA A 169 -7.23 -11.76 -10.69
CA ALA A 169 -6.98 -13.11 -10.19
C ALA A 169 -5.84 -13.13 -9.15
N ALA A 170 -4.72 -12.47 -9.43
CA ALA A 170 -3.59 -12.32 -8.52
C ALA A 170 -3.98 -11.62 -7.21
N LEU A 171 -4.74 -10.51 -7.30
CA LEU A 171 -5.28 -9.81 -6.14
C LEU A 171 -6.20 -10.72 -5.31
N SER A 172 -7.08 -11.49 -5.94
CA SER A 172 -7.95 -12.44 -5.23
C SER A 172 -7.17 -13.53 -4.51
N SER A 173 -6.10 -14.05 -5.12
CA SER A 173 -5.20 -15.04 -4.51
C SER A 173 -4.47 -14.44 -3.30
N ALA A 174 -3.90 -13.24 -3.44
CA ALA A 174 -3.23 -12.55 -2.34
C ALA A 174 -4.18 -12.22 -1.18
N MET A 175 -5.43 -11.83 -1.47
CA MET A 175 -6.45 -11.62 -0.45
C MET A 175 -6.82 -12.91 0.30
N SER A 176 -6.91 -14.04 -0.41
CA SER A 176 -7.14 -15.37 0.20
C SER A 176 -5.94 -15.84 1.05
N GLU A 177 -4.71 -15.62 0.58
CA GLU A 177 -3.49 -15.92 1.34
C GLU A 177 -3.40 -15.07 2.61
N ILE A 178 -3.69 -13.77 2.54
CA ILE A 178 -3.77 -12.88 3.71
C ILE A 178 -4.84 -13.34 4.71
N GLN A 179 -5.97 -13.89 4.25
CA GLN A 179 -6.98 -14.48 5.14
C GLN A 179 -6.48 -15.76 5.82
N MET A 180 -5.82 -16.65 5.07
CA MET A 180 -5.23 -17.88 5.63
C MET A 180 -4.13 -17.57 6.65
N LEU A 181 -3.23 -16.63 6.36
CA LEU A 181 -2.16 -16.21 7.28
C LEU A 181 -2.71 -15.56 8.55
N LYS A 182 -3.83 -14.80 8.46
CA LYS A 182 -4.51 -14.26 9.65
C LYS A 182 -5.09 -15.37 10.54
N LEU A 183 -5.74 -16.37 9.95
CA LEU A 183 -6.28 -17.52 10.70
C LEU A 183 -5.17 -18.35 11.35
N GLN A 184 -4.03 -18.54 10.66
CA GLN A 184 -2.85 -19.19 11.23
C GLN A 184 -2.27 -18.38 12.39
N LEU A 185 -2.13 -17.05 12.24
CA LEU A 185 -1.63 -16.18 13.30
C LEU A 185 -2.52 -16.20 14.54
N GLU A 186 -3.85 -16.14 14.35
CA GLU A 186 -4.81 -16.24 15.45
C GLU A 186 -4.72 -17.60 16.16
N ALA A 187 -4.58 -18.70 15.41
CA ALA A 187 -4.37 -20.03 15.98
C ALA A 187 -3.05 -20.15 16.77
N THR A 188 -1.95 -19.53 16.29
CA THR A 188 -0.69 -19.48 17.06
C THR A 188 -0.85 -18.68 18.35
N VAL A 189 -1.50 -17.50 18.31
CA VAL A 189 -1.75 -16.69 19.52
C VAL A 189 -2.63 -17.44 20.54
N GLN A 190 -3.62 -18.21 20.08
CA GLN A 190 -4.42 -19.06 20.97
C GLN A 190 -3.60 -20.21 21.57
N SER A 191 -2.69 -20.82 20.80
CA SER A 191 -1.77 -21.87 21.27
C SER A 191 -0.75 -21.33 22.28
N ASP A 192 -0.15 -20.18 22.01
CA ASP A 192 0.82 -19.53 22.89
C ASP A 192 0.16 -19.08 24.20
N ALA A 193 -1.06 -18.55 24.14
CA ALA A 193 -1.86 -18.20 25.32
C ALA A 193 -2.31 -19.43 26.14
N ALA A 194 -2.39 -20.62 25.54
CA ALA A 194 -2.60 -21.88 26.27
C ALA A 194 -1.30 -22.37 26.92
N HIS A 195 -0.17 -22.29 26.22
CA HIS A 195 1.15 -22.60 26.78
C HIS A 195 1.54 -21.68 27.94
N ALA A 196 1.26 -20.38 27.85
CA ALA A 196 1.52 -19.42 28.94
C ALA A 196 0.78 -19.83 30.22
N LYS A 197 -0.52 -20.13 30.13
CA LYS A 197 -1.33 -20.61 31.27
C LYS A 197 -0.82 -21.94 31.84
N GLN A 198 -0.30 -22.82 30.99
CA GLN A 198 0.29 -24.08 31.44
C GLN A 198 1.59 -23.84 32.23
N CYS A 199 2.39 -22.83 31.86
CA CYS A 199 3.58 -22.42 32.60
C CYS A 199 3.20 -21.75 33.93
N GLU A 200 2.25 -20.81 33.91
CA GLU A 200 1.70 -20.16 35.12
C GLU A 200 1.19 -21.20 36.15
N TYR A 201 0.56 -22.27 35.66
CA TYR A 201 0.12 -23.39 36.50
C TYR A 201 1.31 -24.18 37.09
N THR A 202 2.31 -24.57 36.28
CA THR A 202 3.47 -25.30 36.79
C THR A 202 4.34 -24.47 37.74
N ASP A 203 4.44 -23.16 37.53
CA ASP A 203 5.13 -22.25 38.44
C ASP A 203 4.38 -22.14 39.78
N SER A 204 3.05 -22.16 39.74
CA SER A 204 2.21 -22.21 40.95
C SER A 204 2.35 -23.53 41.72
N GLU A 205 2.46 -24.67 41.02
CA GLU A 205 2.75 -25.98 41.65
C GLU A 205 4.16 -26.01 42.26
N LEU A 206 5.17 -25.47 41.57
CA LEU A 206 6.55 -25.42 42.05
C LEU A 206 6.69 -24.54 43.30
N GLU A 207 6.05 -23.37 43.34
CA GLU A 207 6.06 -22.50 44.52
C GLU A 207 5.30 -23.13 45.69
N GLY A 208 4.22 -23.87 45.44
CA GLY A 208 3.53 -24.67 46.46
C GLY A 208 4.40 -25.79 47.04
N LEU A 209 5.11 -26.54 46.20
CA LEU A 209 6.07 -27.57 46.63
C LEU A 209 7.27 -26.98 47.40
N LYS A 210 7.72 -25.79 47.02
CA LYS A 210 8.76 -25.03 47.75
C LYS A 210 8.29 -24.64 49.14
N GLN A 211 7.08 -24.10 49.29
CA GLN A 211 6.49 -23.78 50.58
C GLN A 211 6.29 -25.03 51.46
N GLU A 212 5.90 -26.17 50.88
CA GLU A 212 5.85 -27.44 51.62
C GLU A 212 7.24 -27.89 52.08
N MET A 213 8.27 -27.72 51.24
CA MET A 213 9.65 -28.04 51.61
C MET A 213 10.17 -27.14 52.74
N GLU A 214 9.86 -25.84 52.72
CA GLU A 214 10.19 -24.91 53.80
C GLU A 214 9.52 -25.31 55.13
N LEU A 215 8.24 -25.71 55.10
CA LEU A 215 7.51 -26.23 56.27
C LEU A 215 8.12 -27.55 56.79
N ARG A 216 8.51 -28.46 55.89
CA ARG A 216 9.19 -29.72 56.23
C ARG A 216 10.58 -29.46 56.85
N LEU A 217 11.32 -28.46 56.38
CA LEU A 217 12.61 -28.07 56.97
C LEU A 217 12.42 -27.48 58.38
N ALA A 218 11.46 -26.57 58.57
CA ALA A 218 11.15 -25.98 59.87
C ALA A 218 10.71 -27.02 60.91
N THR A 219 9.93 -28.03 60.50
CA THR A 219 9.52 -29.13 61.41
C THR A 219 10.68 -30.09 61.73
N ILE A 220 11.58 -30.36 60.78
CA ILE A 220 12.82 -31.11 61.04
C ILE A 220 13.73 -30.35 62.03
N GLU A 221 13.86 -29.02 61.90
CA GLU A 221 14.65 -28.20 62.82
C GLU A 221 14.06 -28.16 64.24
N GLY A 222 12.73 -28.04 64.36
CA GLY A 222 12.03 -28.17 65.65
C GLY A 222 12.24 -29.55 66.31
N LEU A 223 12.13 -30.64 65.54
CA LEU A 223 12.41 -31.98 66.04
C LEU A 223 13.88 -32.15 66.49
N LYS A 224 14.83 -31.54 65.77
CA LYS A 224 16.26 -31.55 66.12
C LYS A 224 16.53 -30.81 67.44
N VAL A 225 15.81 -29.72 67.73
CA VAL A 225 15.86 -29.05 69.04
C VAL A 225 15.32 -29.98 70.13
N ASN A 226 14.13 -30.57 69.94
CA ASN A 226 13.50 -31.47 70.91
C ASN A 226 14.39 -32.69 71.24
N VAL A 227 15.06 -33.28 70.24
CA VAL A 227 16.05 -34.36 70.47
C VAL A 227 17.23 -33.84 71.31
N GLY A 228 17.78 -32.68 70.96
CA GLY A 228 18.88 -32.07 71.74
C GLY A 228 18.49 -31.61 73.15
N GLU A 229 17.20 -31.47 73.47
CA GLU A 229 16.70 -31.28 74.83
C GLU A 229 16.50 -32.61 75.55
N SER A 230 15.98 -33.63 74.86
CA SER A 230 15.87 -35.00 75.37
C SER A 230 17.23 -35.60 75.72
N ASP A 231 18.26 -35.36 74.91
CA ASP A 231 19.64 -35.83 75.15
C ASP A 231 20.25 -35.17 76.40
N LYS A 232 19.97 -33.89 76.65
CA LYS A 232 20.38 -33.19 77.89
C LYS A 232 19.65 -33.76 79.10
N ALA A 233 18.32 -33.87 79.03
CA ALA A 233 17.51 -34.43 80.12
C ALA A 233 17.92 -35.88 80.44
N ALA A 234 18.29 -36.67 79.43
CA ALA A 234 18.85 -38.01 79.61
C ALA A 234 20.25 -37.97 80.25
N ALA A 235 21.12 -37.02 79.90
CA ALA A 235 22.42 -36.84 80.54
C ALA A 235 22.27 -36.44 82.02
N ASP A 236 21.38 -35.50 82.33
CA ASP A 236 21.08 -35.03 83.69
C ASP A 236 20.47 -36.16 84.55
N ALA A 237 19.51 -36.92 84.00
CA ALA A 237 18.91 -38.07 84.68
C ALA A 237 19.95 -39.19 84.93
N ASN A 238 20.87 -39.44 84.00
CA ASN A 238 21.98 -40.36 84.20
C ASN A 238 22.95 -39.86 85.29
N ALA A 239 23.26 -38.57 85.33
CA ALA A 239 24.09 -37.98 86.39
C ALA A 239 23.43 -38.18 87.78
N MET A 240 22.15 -37.83 87.92
CA MET A 240 21.37 -38.06 89.15
C MET A 240 21.33 -39.55 89.54
N ALA A 241 21.19 -40.46 88.56
CA ALA A 241 21.20 -41.90 88.82
C ALA A 241 22.60 -42.39 89.30
N THR A 242 23.69 -41.86 88.76
CA THR A 242 25.04 -42.17 89.26
C THR A 242 25.30 -41.62 90.66
N GLU A 243 24.79 -40.42 90.99
CA GLU A 243 24.90 -39.86 92.34
C GLU A 243 24.05 -40.67 93.33
N MET A 244 22.78 -40.96 93.01
CA MET A 244 21.91 -41.78 93.85
C MET A 244 22.49 -43.19 94.08
N LYS A 245 23.15 -43.77 93.07
CA LYS A 245 23.89 -45.03 93.22
C LYS A 245 25.04 -44.89 94.23
N LEU A 246 25.84 -43.83 94.16
CA LEU A 246 26.93 -43.57 95.11
C LEU A 246 26.39 -43.32 96.54
N GLN A 247 25.28 -42.60 96.66
CA GLN A 247 24.58 -42.41 97.94
C GLN A 247 24.05 -43.74 98.49
N LEU A 248 23.54 -44.64 97.64
CA LEU A 248 23.10 -45.99 98.04
C LEU A 248 24.27 -46.88 98.46
N GLU A 249 25.40 -46.84 97.74
CA GLU A 249 26.60 -47.62 98.07
C GLU A 249 27.24 -47.15 99.39
N THR A 250 27.27 -45.84 99.64
CA THR A 250 27.73 -45.28 100.93
C THR A 250 26.77 -45.57 102.08
N ALA A 251 25.45 -45.41 101.87
CA ALA A 251 24.44 -45.78 102.87
C ALA A 251 24.52 -47.28 103.22
N LYS A 252 24.66 -48.15 102.22
CA LYS A 252 24.87 -49.59 102.43
C LYS A 252 26.12 -49.86 103.27
N ALA A 253 27.26 -49.22 102.98
CA ALA A 253 28.47 -49.38 103.77
C ALA A 253 28.29 -48.93 105.24
N THR A 254 27.49 -47.90 105.51
CA THR A 254 27.14 -47.52 106.89
C THR A 254 26.23 -48.56 107.57
N ILE A 255 25.29 -49.16 106.85
CA ILE A 255 24.43 -50.24 107.38
C ILE A 255 25.28 -51.49 107.68
N ASP A 256 26.15 -51.91 106.77
CA ASP A 256 27.05 -53.05 106.96
C ASP A 256 27.97 -52.82 108.19
N SER A 257 28.43 -51.57 108.41
CA SER A 257 29.19 -51.18 109.61
C SER A 257 28.34 -51.23 110.88
N LEU A 258 27.11 -50.70 110.86
CA LEU A 258 26.18 -50.72 112.00
C LEU A 258 25.72 -52.14 112.36
N VAL A 259 25.58 -53.03 111.38
CA VAL A 259 25.31 -54.46 111.61
C VAL A 259 26.52 -55.15 112.26
N ALA A 260 27.75 -54.82 111.82
CA ALA A 260 28.97 -55.33 112.45
C ALA A 260 29.18 -54.77 113.87
N GLU A 261 28.78 -53.53 114.15
CA GLU A 261 28.75 -52.96 115.50
C GLU A 261 27.64 -53.60 116.35
N GLY A 262 26.43 -53.76 115.80
CA GLY A 262 25.31 -54.44 116.45
C GLY A 262 25.63 -55.89 116.83
N ALA A 263 26.38 -56.61 116.00
CA ALA A 263 26.89 -57.95 116.33
C ALA A 263 27.86 -57.94 117.52
N ARG A 264 28.81 -56.99 117.57
CA ARG A 264 29.72 -56.81 118.72
C ARG A 264 28.96 -56.37 119.99
N LEU A 265 27.95 -55.52 119.85
CA LEU A 265 27.08 -55.12 120.96
C LEU A 265 26.22 -56.29 121.44
N GLN A 266 25.76 -57.17 120.54
CA GLN A 266 25.03 -58.38 120.91
C GLN A 266 25.95 -59.41 121.59
N GLU A 267 27.22 -59.52 121.17
CA GLU A 267 28.24 -60.33 121.85
C GLU A 267 28.55 -59.77 123.25
N CYS A 268 28.72 -58.45 123.37
CA CYS A 268 28.86 -57.75 124.65
C CYS A 268 27.62 -57.94 125.53
N LEU A 269 26.40 -57.83 124.99
CA LEU A 269 25.15 -58.08 125.71
C LEU A 269 25.02 -59.55 126.11
N ARG A 270 25.47 -60.52 125.31
CA ARG A 270 25.54 -61.92 125.74
C ARG A 270 26.55 -62.12 126.88
N SER A 271 27.69 -61.42 126.87
CA SER A 271 28.60 -61.39 128.02
C SER A 271 27.92 -60.78 129.25
N LYS A 272 27.17 -59.68 129.08
CA LYS A 272 26.42 -59.05 130.16
C LYS A 272 25.20 -59.85 130.61
N ASP A 273 24.58 -60.67 129.78
CA ASP A 273 23.53 -61.61 130.18
C ASP A 273 24.11 -62.82 130.91
N VAL A 274 25.34 -63.25 130.61
CA VAL A 274 26.08 -64.22 131.44
C VAL A 274 26.40 -63.60 132.80
N GLU A 275 27.07 -62.44 132.86
CA GLU A 275 27.34 -61.70 134.10
C GLU A 275 26.05 -61.38 134.89
N LEU A 276 24.96 -61.05 134.20
CA LEU A 276 23.65 -60.77 134.80
C LEU A 276 22.91 -62.05 135.19
N SER A 277 23.18 -63.21 134.58
CA SER A 277 22.66 -64.49 135.05
C SER A 277 23.38 -64.92 136.34
N GLU A 278 24.70 -64.71 136.43
CA GLU A 278 25.44 -64.84 137.69
C GLU A 278 24.96 -63.83 138.74
N SER A 279 24.73 -62.57 138.34
CA SER A 279 24.21 -61.55 139.24
C SER A 279 22.73 -61.74 139.58
N LYS A 280 21.93 -62.44 138.76
CA LYS A 280 20.55 -62.84 139.08
C LYS A 280 20.50 -64.10 139.93
N ALA A 281 21.49 -64.99 139.87
CA ALA A 281 21.66 -66.00 140.92
C ALA A 281 21.91 -65.31 142.29
N ARG A 282 22.69 -64.23 142.31
CA ARG A 282 22.88 -63.38 143.51
C ARG A 282 21.64 -62.54 143.87
N VAL A 283 20.90 -62.03 142.89
CA VAL A 283 19.75 -61.13 143.13
C VAL A 283 18.43 -61.88 143.32
N VAL A 284 18.26 -63.13 142.90
CA VAL A 284 17.15 -63.98 143.38
C VAL A 284 17.33 -64.20 144.89
N SER A 285 18.57 -64.44 145.33
CA SER A 285 19.01 -64.42 146.75
C SER A 285 18.94 -63.03 147.42
N LEU A 286 18.31 -62.02 146.81
CA LEU A 286 18.01 -60.69 147.37
C LEU A 286 16.58 -60.19 147.02
N GLU A 287 15.91 -60.77 146.03
CA GLU A 287 14.49 -60.52 145.72
C GLU A 287 13.55 -61.43 146.50
N GLU A 288 14.04 -62.58 147.01
CA GLU A 288 13.39 -63.26 148.14
C GLU A 288 13.26 -62.30 149.35
N ASP A 289 14.22 -61.40 149.57
CA ASP A 289 14.14 -60.38 150.64
C ASP A 289 13.19 -59.21 150.30
N LEU A 290 13.09 -58.84 149.00
CA LEU A 290 12.57 -57.53 148.58
C LEU A 290 11.20 -57.51 147.88
N LYS A 291 10.56 -58.66 147.59
CA LYS A 291 9.24 -58.70 146.90
C LYS A 291 8.07 -58.28 147.81
N LYS A 292 7.95 -56.96 148.11
CA LYS A 292 6.98 -56.41 149.07
C LYS A 292 6.03 -55.23 148.63
N VAL A 293 6.25 -54.36 147.60
CA VAL A 293 5.42 -53.10 147.39
C VAL A 293 5.24 -52.42 145.94
N GLN A 294 4.01 -52.43 145.33
CA GLN A 294 3.05 -51.46 144.55
C GLN A 294 3.27 -50.39 143.35
N ALA A 295 2.14 -49.88 142.66
CA ALA A 295 1.92 -48.84 141.52
C ALA A 295 0.36 -48.40 141.26
N ALA A 296 -0.34 -47.58 140.34
CA ALA A 296 -0.26 -46.61 139.14
C ALA A 296 -1.64 -45.82 138.73
N GLY A 297 -1.86 -44.97 137.63
CA GLY A 297 -3.18 -44.27 137.16
C GLY A 297 -3.32 -43.29 135.86
N ASN A 298 -4.55 -42.73 135.43
CA ASN A 298 -5.01 -42.01 134.13
C ASN A 298 -6.31 -41.03 134.24
N GLU A 299 -7.13 -40.33 133.34
CA GLU A 299 -7.27 -39.47 132.02
C GLU A 299 -8.80 -38.95 131.79
N SER A 300 -9.52 -38.15 130.87
CA SER A 300 -9.59 -37.20 129.63
C SER A 300 -11.04 -36.44 129.53
N LEU A 301 -11.77 -35.65 128.63
CA LEU A 301 -11.89 -34.83 127.30
C LEU A 301 -13.30 -33.97 127.28
N SER A 302 -14.05 -33.18 126.38
CA SER A 302 -14.23 -32.43 125.01
C SER A 302 -15.43 -31.31 125.09
N GLU A 303 -16.24 -30.54 124.22
CA GLU A 303 -16.65 -30.06 122.79
C GLU A 303 -17.83 -28.90 122.82
N ALA A 304 -18.60 -28.17 121.90
CA ALA A 304 -18.89 -27.86 120.40
C ALA A 304 -19.63 -26.45 119.93
N GLN A 305 -20.78 -26.33 119.12
CA GLN A 305 -21.18 -25.22 118.08
C GLN A 305 -22.76 -25.04 117.67
N ALA A 306 -23.56 -24.15 116.92
CA ALA A 306 -23.79 -22.78 116.17
C ALA A 306 -25.36 -22.52 115.81
N GLY A 307 -26.13 -21.59 115.05
CA GLY A 307 -26.24 -20.33 114.12
C GLY A 307 -27.77 -20.07 113.60
N ASN A 308 -28.47 -19.16 112.78
CA ASN A 308 -28.58 -17.83 111.95
C ASN A 308 -30.14 -17.50 111.52
N ALA A 309 -30.89 -16.58 110.75
CA ALA A 309 -31.01 -15.31 109.84
C ALA A 309 -32.56 -14.77 109.70
N ASN A 310 -33.29 -13.86 108.89
CA ASN A 310 -33.30 -12.74 107.80
C ASN A 310 -34.74 -11.97 107.52
N GLY A 311 -34.98 -10.92 106.61
CA GLY A 311 -36.31 -10.15 106.22
C GLY A 311 -36.31 -9.06 105.02
N GLY A 312 -37.25 -8.19 104.45
CA GLY A 312 -38.72 -7.69 104.44
C GLY A 312 -39.14 -6.48 103.38
N PHE A 313 -40.43 -5.98 103.11
CA PHE A 313 -40.87 -4.94 102.02
C PHE A 313 -42.32 -4.16 102.05
N GLY A 314 -42.72 -3.14 101.16
CA GLY A 314 -44.11 -2.42 101.00
C GLY A 314 -44.41 -1.21 99.95
N SER A 315 -45.67 -0.63 99.67
CA SER A 315 -46.06 0.54 98.68
C SER A 315 -47.54 1.25 98.63
N PRO A 316 -47.89 2.40 97.88
CA PRO A 316 -49.17 3.31 97.92
C PRO A 316 -49.86 4.04 96.62
N LEU A 317 -51.03 4.84 96.69
CA LEU A 317 -51.88 5.64 95.64
C LEU A 317 -52.92 6.75 96.23
N THR A 318 -53.89 7.64 95.71
CA THR A 318 -54.48 8.51 94.52
C THR A 318 -55.75 9.40 95.00
N GLU A 319 -56.69 10.29 94.43
CA GLU A 319 -57.15 11.26 93.29
C GLU A 319 -58.58 11.99 93.64
N VAL A 320 -59.49 12.87 93.01
CA VAL A 320 -59.81 13.98 91.94
C VAL A 320 -61.40 14.38 91.95
N LEU A 321 -62.25 15.41 91.52
CA LEU A 321 -62.49 16.83 90.87
C LEU A 321 -63.94 17.49 91.31
N LYS A 322 -64.84 18.44 90.80
CA LYS A 322 -65.26 19.39 89.63
C LYS A 322 -66.40 20.52 89.95
N SER A 323 -67.09 21.30 89.02
CA SER A 323 -68.12 22.47 89.21
C SER A 323 -69.15 22.79 87.99
N VAL A 324 -70.10 23.81 87.72
CA VAL A 324 -70.68 25.19 88.16
C VAL A 324 -72.07 25.70 87.43
N ASN A 325 -72.76 26.87 87.72
CA ASN A 325 -74.02 27.53 87.04
C ASN A 325 -74.32 29.08 87.38
N GLY A 326 -75.35 29.98 87.04
CA GLY A 326 -76.72 30.15 86.33
C GLY A 326 -77.37 31.66 86.28
N SER A 327 -78.63 32.00 85.77
CA SER A 327 -79.15 33.44 85.39
C SER A 327 -80.73 33.89 85.44
N PRO A 328 -81.21 35.20 85.24
CA PRO A 328 -82.62 35.82 85.41
C PRO A 328 -83.29 36.91 84.37
N ASP A 329 -84.51 37.55 84.59
CA ASP A 329 -85.35 38.57 83.74
C ASP A 329 -86.60 39.31 84.50
N LEU A 330 -87.57 40.28 84.19
CA LEU A 330 -88.10 41.36 83.19
C LEU A 330 -89.27 42.37 83.76
N GLU A 331 -89.86 43.44 83.10
CA GLU A 331 -90.66 44.64 83.70
C GLU A 331 -91.76 45.52 82.91
N VAL A 332 -92.58 46.43 83.58
CA VAL A 332 -93.51 47.52 82.99
C VAL A 332 -93.81 48.86 83.79
N GLU A 333 -93.79 48.97 85.13
CA GLU A 333 -94.35 50.14 85.90
C GLU A 333 -93.54 51.47 85.77
N HIS A 334 -94.08 52.48 85.07
CA HIS A 334 -93.22 53.46 84.35
C HIS A 334 -93.45 54.97 84.58
N TRP A 335 -94.70 55.48 84.53
CA TRP A 335 -94.93 56.86 84.05
C TRP A 335 -95.11 57.98 85.10
N ARG A 336 -95.48 57.68 86.35
CA ARG A 336 -95.82 58.72 87.35
C ARG A 336 -94.59 59.57 87.75
N THR A 337 -93.43 58.95 87.61
CA THR A 337 -92.04 59.36 87.88
C THR A 337 -91.54 60.56 87.04
N ALA A 338 -92.41 61.45 86.55
CA ALA A 338 -92.11 62.29 85.38
C ALA A 338 -92.09 63.82 85.58
N LEU A 339 -92.82 64.39 86.55
CA LEU A 339 -92.96 65.87 86.68
C LEU A 339 -92.13 66.50 87.79
N GLU A 340 -92.04 65.86 88.96
CA GLU A 340 -91.15 66.28 90.06
C GLU A 340 -89.67 66.33 89.59
N VAL A 341 -89.36 65.38 88.69
CA VAL A 341 -88.22 65.29 87.77
C VAL A 341 -87.95 66.53 86.90
N ALA A 342 -88.81 67.56 86.86
CA ALA A 342 -88.62 68.77 86.03
C ALA A 342 -88.01 69.97 86.78
N GLU A 343 -88.26 70.15 88.09
CA GLU A 343 -87.61 71.21 88.87
C GLU A 343 -86.33 70.70 89.55
N MET A 344 -86.29 69.41 89.91
CA MET A 344 -85.01 68.74 90.20
C MET A 344 -84.02 68.98 89.05
N ARG A 345 -84.47 68.82 87.80
CA ARG A 345 -83.66 69.04 86.59
C ARG A 345 -82.89 70.36 86.53
N TYR A 346 -83.41 71.50 87.01
CA TYR A 346 -82.67 72.77 86.91
C TYR A 346 -81.55 72.90 87.95
N GLN A 347 -81.80 72.43 89.18
CA GLN A 347 -80.76 72.39 90.22
C GLN A 347 -79.76 71.25 89.97
N GLU A 348 -80.25 70.12 89.43
CA GLU A 348 -79.44 69.10 88.79
C GLU A 348 -78.58 69.73 87.70
N GLU A 349 -79.10 70.54 86.76
CA GLU A 349 -78.31 71.14 85.66
C GLU A 349 -77.09 71.93 86.16
N GLN A 350 -77.26 72.78 87.17
CA GLN A 350 -76.16 73.59 87.76
C GLN A 350 -75.17 72.74 88.56
N THR A 351 -75.69 71.77 89.32
CA THR A 351 -74.87 70.84 90.11
C THR A 351 -74.11 69.89 89.18
N ARG A 352 -74.76 69.43 88.10
CA ARG A 352 -74.23 68.57 87.04
C ARG A 352 -73.17 69.32 86.24
N MET A 353 -73.39 70.55 85.79
CA MET A 353 -72.35 71.36 85.14
C MET A 353 -71.10 71.51 86.02
N THR A 354 -71.30 71.73 87.33
CA THR A 354 -70.20 71.84 88.30
C THR A 354 -69.48 70.50 88.52
N ILE A 355 -70.21 69.38 88.53
CA ILE A 355 -69.67 68.02 88.61
C ILE A 355 -68.97 67.65 87.30
N GLU A 356 -69.63 67.72 86.15
CA GLU A 356 -69.09 67.52 84.80
C GLU A 356 -67.77 68.25 84.59
N THR A 357 -67.67 69.51 85.00
CA THR A 357 -66.41 70.28 84.90
C THR A 357 -65.32 69.66 85.77
N LYS A 358 -65.60 69.33 87.04
CA LYS A 358 -64.62 68.69 87.95
C LYS A 358 -64.23 67.29 87.47
N THR A 359 -65.21 66.47 87.12
CA THR A 359 -65.07 65.13 86.54
C THR A 359 -64.27 65.18 85.23
N ALA A 360 -64.44 66.20 84.39
CA ALA A 360 -63.64 66.36 83.17
C ALA A 360 -62.17 66.66 83.49
N TYR A 361 -61.87 67.52 84.48
CA TYR A 361 -60.50 67.74 84.95
C TYR A 361 -59.90 66.49 85.64
N GLU A 362 -60.69 65.76 86.42
CA GLU A 362 -60.27 64.51 87.07
C GLU A 362 -60.04 63.39 86.03
N MET A 363 -60.90 63.27 85.02
CA MET A 363 -60.71 62.39 83.86
C MET A 363 -59.48 62.79 83.06
N LEU A 364 -59.20 64.09 82.88
CA LEU A 364 -58.00 64.57 82.20
C LEU A 364 -56.73 64.18 82.96
N GLU A 365 -56.70 64.37 84.29
CA GLU A 365 -55.54 64.01 85.12
C GLU A 365 -55.38 62.48 85.26
N ASN A 366 -56.48 61.72 85.32
CA ASN A 366 -56.49 60.26 85.26
C ASN A 366 -56.01 59.73 83.89
N MET A 367 -56.38 60.37 82.78
CA MET A 367 -55.86 60.04 81.44
C MET A 367 -54.39 60.42 81.28
N LYS A 368 -53.97 61.56 81.85
CA LYS A 368 -52.57 62.04 81.86
C LYS A 368 -51.66 61.12 82.68
N SER A 369 -52.07 60.71 83.88
CA SER A 369 -51.35 59.74 84.71
C SER A 369 -51.34 58.34 84.10
N LYS A 370 -52.46 57.87 83.52
CA LYS A 370 -52.52 56.61 82.76
C LYS A 370 -51.60 56.62 81.54
N CYS A 371 -51.55 57.73 80.79
CA CYS A 371 -50.63 57.90 79.66
C CYS A 371 -49.17 57.91 80.12
N ALA A 372 -48.84 58.64 81.20
CA ALA A 372 -47.50 58.61 81.80
C ALA A 372 -47.10 57.20 82.25
N HIS A 373 -48.01 56.45 82.88
CA HIS A 373 -47.75 55.06 83.27
C HIS A 373 -47.52 54.17 82.05
N GLN A 374 -48.33 54.30 80.99
CA GLN A 374 -48.14 53.59 79.72
C GLN A 374 -46.81 53.94 79.04
N LEU A 375 -46.36 55.21 79.11
CA LEU A 375 -45.05 55.62 78.60
C LEU A 375 -43.91 54.98 79.41
N CYS A 376 -43.96 55.00 80.75
CA CYS A 376 -43.00 54.29 81.61
C CYS A 376 -42.98 52.79 81.32
N ASP A 377 -44.16 52.17 81.14
CA ASP A 377 -44.31 50.75 80.79
C ASP A 377 -43.64 50.41 79.45
N MET A 378 -43.82 51.28 78.44
CA MET A 378 -43.20 51.10 77.13
C MET A 378 -41.71 51.42 77.15
N GLU A 379 -41.26 52.38 77.96
CA GLU A 379 -39.84 52.67 78.16
C GLU A 379 -39.14 51.51 78.91
N LEU A 380 -39.78 50.89 79.90
CA LEU A 380 -39.28 49.69 80.56
C LEU A 380 -39.28 48.48 79.63
N LYS A 381 -40.31 48.31 78.79
CA LYS A 381 -40.32 47.27 77.74
C LYS A 381 -39.24 47.51 76.68
N LEU A 382 -38.98 48.76 76.30
CA LEU A 382 -37.89 49.12 75.40
C LEU A 382 -36.52 48.93 76.03
N LYS A 383 -36.33 49.26 77.32
CA LYS A 383 -35.09 48.97 78.07
C LYS A 383 -34.88 47.46 78.17
N SER A 384 -35.87 46.71 78.63
CA SER A 384 -35.83 45.24 78.67
C SER A 384 -35.58 44.61 77.29
N LYS A 385 -36.19 45.12 76.21
CA LYS A 385 -35.92 44.62 74.84
C LYS A 385 -34.56 45.07 74.30
N ASN A 386 -34.05 46.23 74.70
CA ASN A 386 -32.71 46.67 74.37
C ASN A 386 -31.65 45.92 75.18
N GLU A 387 -31.94 45.54 76.43
CA GLU A 387 -31.13 44.66 77.27
C GLU A 387 -31.15 43.22 76.74
N GLU A 388 -32.30 42.70 76.29
CA GLU A 388 -32.39 41.44 75.53
C GLU A 388 -31.61 41.50 74.22
N LEU A 389 -31.69 42.61 73.46
CA LEU A 389 -30.94 42.76 72.21
C LEU A 389 -29.44 42.93 72.45
N VAL A 390 -29.03 43.65 73.49
CA VAL A 390 -27.63 43.77 73.91
C VAL A 390 -27.13 42.43 74.46
N ALA A 391 -27.94 41.67 75.20
CA ALA A 391 -27.61 40.33 75.65
C ALA A 391 -27.58 39.32 74.51
N ALA A 392 -28.44 39.44 73.50
CA ALA A 392 -28.43 38.59 72.31
C ALA A 392 -27.27 38.96 71.35
N LEU A 393 -26.92 40.23 71.23
CA LEU A 393 -25.72 40.69 70.52
C LEU A 393 -24.45 40.33 71.29
N ALA A 394 -24.45 40.37 72.62
CA ALA A 394 -23.35 39.91 73.46
C ALA A 394 -23.23 38.38 73.45
N ALA A 395 -24.35 37.64 73.41
CA ALA A 395 -24.35 36.19 73.23
C ALA A 395 -23.87 35.81 71.83
N LYS A 396 -24.28 36.51 70.77
CA LYS A 396 -23.82 36.30 69.40
C LYS A 396 -22.38 36.78 69.17
N ALA A 397 -21.93 37.81 69.89
CA ALA A 397 -20.53 38.18 69.98
C ALA A 397 -19.73 37.16 70.79
N GLN A 398 -20.34 36.53 71.81
CA GLN A 398 -19.80 35.37 72.49
C GLN A 398 -19.88 34.09 71.64
N ASP A 399 -20.73 33.95 70.63
CA ASP A 399 -20.59 32.86 69.63
C ASP A 399 -19.41 33.18 68.67
N LEU A 400 -19.16 34.47 68.39
CA LEU A 400 -17.99 34.96 67.66
C LEU A 400 -16.69 35.03 68.50
N HIS A 401 -16.71 34.74 69.81
CA HIS A 401 -15.52 34.71 70.69
C HIS A 401 -15.38 33.42 71.51
N ARG A 402 -16.46 32.68 71.77
CA ARG A 402 -16.49 31.26 72.13
C ARG A 402 -16.53 30.37 70.89
N SER A 403 -16.35 30.95 69.71
CA SER A 403 -15.43 30.35 68.75
C SER A 403 -13.99 30.49 69.26
N ASP A 404 -13.69 29.86 70.40
CA ASP A 404 -12.35 29.33 70.70
C ASP A 404 -11.89 28.47 69.52
N GLY A 405 -12.85 27.78 68.90
CA GLY A 405 -12.69 27.14 67.60
C GLY A 405 -12.15 28.06 66.49
N LEU A 406 -12.26 29.39 66.52
CA LEU A 406 -11.55 30.25 65.54
C LEU A 406 -10.07 30.41 65.89
N ILE A 407 -9.72 30.49 67.17
CA ILE A 407 -8.35 30.62 67.65
C ILE A 407 -7.59 29.29 67.52
N GLU A 408 -8.28 28.15 67.63
CA GLU A 408 -7.74 26.82 67.29
C GLU A 408 -7.80 26.52 65.78
N MET A 409 -8.86 26.94 65.06
CA MET A 409 -8.91 26.79 63.60
C MET A 409 -7.87 27.66 62.88
N GLN A 410 -7.42 28.78 63.44
CA GLN A 410 -6.44 29.65 62.78
C GLN A 410 -5.08 28.96 62.53
N PRO A 411 -4.38 28.38 63.52
CA PRO A 411 -3.16 27.61 63.25
C PRO A 411 -3.44 26.35 62.42
N GLU A 412 -4.63 25.76 62.49
CA GLU A 412 -5.04 24.70 61.55
C GLU A 412 -5.20 25.21 60.10
N LEU A 413 -5.74 26.41 59.89
CA LEU A 413 -5.91 27.04 58.58
C LEU A 413 -4.56 27.48 58.01
N GLU A 414 -3.68 28.01 58.84
CA GLU A 414 -2.30 28.34 58.48
C GLU A 414 -1.50 27.06 58.15
N ALA A 415 -1.68 25.97 58.91
CA ALA A 415 -1.08 24.67 58.60
C ALA A 415 -1.65 24.05 57.30
N LYS A 416 -2.97 24.14 57.06
CA LYS A 416 -3.62 23.69 55.82
C LYS A 416 -3.19 24.53 54.61
N LEU A 417 -2.98 25.84 54.80
CA LEU A 417 -2.45 26.74 53.79
C LEU A 417 -0.98 26.43 53.47
N MET A 418 -0.13 26.28 54.49
CA MET A 418 1.27 25.89 54.32
C MET A 418 1.41 24.52 53.65
N LYS A 419 0.56 23.54 54.04
CA LYS A 419 0.48 22.26 53.35
C LYS A 419 0.03 22.43 51.89
N SER A 420 -1.02 23.20 51.63
CA SER A 420 -1.44 23.47 50.25
C SER A 420 -0.34 24.15 49.42
N ILE A 421 0.51 24.98 50.04
CA ILE A 421 1.67 25.60 49.38
C ILE A 421 2.77 24.56 49.08
N THR A 422 3.07 23.63 50.00
CA THR A 422 4.02 22.53 49.73
C THR A 422 3.48 21.58 48.66
N ASP A 423 2.21 21.19 48.75
CA ASP A 423 1.55 20.30 47.79
C ASP A 423 1.55 20.94 46.38
N ILE A 424 1.31 22.27 46.28
CA ILE A 424 1.42 23.03 45.02
C ILE A 424 2.87 23.12 44.51
N ALA A 425 3.86 23.21 45.39
CA ALA A 425 5.27 23.24 45.00
C ALA A 425 5.74 21.87 44.47
N GLU A 426 5.34 20.78 45.14
CA GLU A 426 5.60 19.41 44.71
C GLU A 426 4.90 19.08 43.39
N LEU A 427 3.64 19.48 43.22
CA LEU A 427 2.93 19.33 41.94
C LEU A 427 3.59 20.12 40.80
N LYS A 428 4.16 21.29 41.08
CA LYS A 428 4.93 22.07 40.08
C LYS A 428 6.26 21.40 39.72
N ALA A 429 6.98 20.84 40.68
CA ALA A 429 8.21 20.09 40.42
C ALA A 429 7.91 18.85 39.54
N ASN A 430 6.93 18.04 39.95
CA ASN A 430 6.46 16.89 39.17
C ASN A 430 6.01 17.29 37.75
N LEU A 431 5.31 18.42 37.59
CA LEU A 431 4.90 18.90 36.26
C LEU A 431 6.10 19.31 35.40
N MET A 432 7.10 19.98 35.98
CA MET A 432 8.34 20.35 35.27
C MET A 432 9.16 19.12 34.86
N ASP A 433 9.25 18.10 35.71
CA ASP A 433 9.90 16.83 35.37
C ASP A 433 9.16 16.08 34.25
N LYS A 434 7.82 16.14 34.22
CA LYS A 434 7.02 15.60 33.11
C LYS A 434 7.20 16.42 31.82
N GLU A 435 7.30 17.74 31.90
CA GLU A 435 7.57 18.61 30.76
C GLU A 435 8.97 18.34 30.15
N ASN A 436 9.99 18.22 31.00
CA ASN A 436 11.34 17.81 30.60
C ASN A 436 11.37 16.41 29.94
N ALA A 437 10.64 15.44 30.51
CA ALA A 437 10.54 14.09 29.94
C ALA A 437 9.82 14.08 28.58
N LEU A 438 8.75 14.88 28.42
CA LEU A 438 8.03 15.03 27.16
C LEU A 438 8.90 15.71 26.08
N GLN A 439 9.70 16.72 26.47
CA GLN A 439 10.66 17.36 25.56
C GLN A 439 11.72 16.37 25.08
N SER A 440 12.31 15.58 25.99
CA SER A 440 13.29 14.54 25.63
C SER A 440 12.69 13.47 24.70
N LEU A 441 11.44 13.06 24.93
CA LEU A 441 10.75 12.09 24.07
C LEU A 441 10.38 12.68 22.70
N ALA A 442 10.09 13.99 22.61
CA ALA A 442 9.85 14.67 21.34
C ALA A 442 11.13 14.76 20.49
N GLU A 443 12.27 15.08 21.12
CA GLU A 443 13.58 15.07 20.48
C GLU A 443 13.97 13.66 20.00
N GLU A 444 13.78 12.63 20.85
CA GLU A 444 13.99 11.23 20.46
C GLU A 444 13.13 10.85 19.24
N ASN A 445 11.84 11.20 19.24
CA ASN A 445 10.93 10.91 18.12
C ASN A 445 11.39 11.56 16.80
N GLU A 446 11.84 12.82 16.80
CA GLU A 446 12.38 13.43 15.57
C GLU A 446 13.72 12.80 15.15
N THR A 447 14.58 12.36 16.07
CA THR A 447 15.79 11.61 15.69
C THR A 447 15.44 10.25 15.05
N LEU A 448 14.53 9.48 15.65
CA LEU A 448 14.05 8.19 15.13
C LEU A 448 13.37 8.34 13.76
N LYS A 449 12.56 9.38 13.59
CA LYS A 449 11.92 9.75 12.31
C LYS A 449 12.94 10.13 11.24
N SER A 450 14.00 10.86 11.60
CA SER A 450 15.13 11.16 10.71
C SER A 450 15.95 9.92 10.34
N GLU A 451 16.00 8.90 11.21
CA GLU A 451 16.64 7.62 10.92
C GLU A 451 15.76 6.72 10.06
N ALA A 452 14.44 6.70 10.29
CA ALA A 452 13.50 5.95 9.47
C ALA A 452 13.55 6.44 8.01
N GLY A 453 13.46 7.76 7.78
CA GLY A 453 13.58 8.34 6.43
C GLY A 453 14.94 8.10 5.77
N ARG A 454 16.04 8.05 6.56
CA ARG A 454 17.36 7.64 6.05
C ARG A 454 17.40 6.17 5.64
N LYS A 455 16.86 5.26 6.48
CA LYS A 455 16.79 3.81 6.19
C LYS A 455 15.89 3.51 4.99
N GLU A 456 14.81 4.27 4.82
CA GLU A 456 13.92 4.22 3.65
C GLU A 456 14.64 4.68 2.37
N ALA A 457 15.35 5.81 2.42
CA ALA A 457 16.17 6.29 1.30
C ALA A 457 17.31 5.33 0.92
N ASP A 458 18.00 4.75 1.90
CA ASP A 458 19.02 3.71 1.70
C ASP A 458 18.45 2.46 0.98
N VAL A 459 17.23 2.05 1.33
CA VAL A 459 16.54 0.92 0.68
C VAL A 459 16.12 1.27 -0.74
N GLN A 460 15.55 2.46 -0.96
CA GLN A 460 15.19 2.94 -2.29
C GLN A 460 16.41 3.03 -3.22
N GLN A 461 17.53 3.59 -2.74
CA GLN A 461 18.77 3.67 -3.51
C GLN A 461 19.32 2.28 -3.88
N ARG A 462 19.23 1.29 -2.98
CA ARG A 462 19.64 -0.10 -3.27
C ARG A 462 18.71 -0.76 -4.29
N TYR A 463 17.41 -0.48 -4.23
CA TYR A 463 16.45 -0.97 -5.22
C TYR A 463 16.74 -0.40 -6.62
N GLU A 464 16.93 0.92 -6.72
CA GLU A 464 17.28 1.60 -7.99
C GLU A 464 18.60 1.07 -8.57
N ALA A 465 19.63 0.85 -7.73
CA ALA A 465 20.89 0.25 -8.15
C ALA A 465 20.70 -1.19 -8.68
N ALA A 466 19.91 -2.02 -7.99
CA ALA A 466 19.64 -3.40 -8.42
C ALA A 466 18.83 -3.46 -9.73
N VAL A 467 17.92 -2.50 -9.97
CA VAL A 467 17.22 -2.35 -11.25
C VAL A 467 18.20 -2.00 -12.38
N ALA A 468 19.11 -1.04 -12.16
CA ALA A 468 20.12 -0.65 -13.15
C ALA A 468 21.10 -1.79 -13.48
N GLU A 469 21.53 -2.58 -12.49
CA GLU A 469 22.36 -3.78 -12.71
C GLU A 469 21.61 -4.85 -13.51
N LEU A 470 20.31 -5.04 -13.24
CA LEU A 470 19.46 -5.99 -13.95
C LEU A 470 19.17 -5.58 -15.41
N GLU A 471 19.05 -4.28 -15.70
CA GLU A 471 18.97 -3.76 -17.06
C GLU A 471 20.28 -3.94 -17.84
N LEU A 472 21.43 -3.68 -17.20
CA LEU A 472 22.76 -3.93 -17.79
C LEU A 472 22.97 -5.42 -18.08
N ALA A 473 22.55 -6.31 -17.17
CA ALA A 473 22.60 -7.76 -17.37
C ALA A 473 21.72 -8.21 -18.55
N LYS A 474 20.50 -7.68 -18.68
CA LYS A 474 19.61 -7.93 -19.85
C LYS A 474 20.23 -7.47 -21.16
N ALA A 475 20.88 -6.30 -21.18
CA ALA A 475 21.56 -5.80 -22.39
C ALA A 475 22.73 -6.72 -22.80
N ALA A 476 23.51 -7.21 -21.84
CA ALA A 476 24.57 -8.19 -22.09
C ALA A 476 24.02 -9.55 -22.60
N GLU A 477 22.90 -10.02 -22.05
CA GLU A 477 22.21 -11.22 -22.51
C GLU A 477 21.70 -11.09 -23.95
N GLN A 478 21.21 -9.90 -24.34
CA GLN A 478 20.79 -9.62 -25.71
C GLN A 478 21.96 -9.61 -26.70
N ASP A 479 23.12 -9.01 -26.35
CA ASP A 479 24.33 -9.08 -27.18
C ASP A 479 24.82 -10.53 -27.35
N VAL A 480 24.88 -11.31 -26.27
CA VAL A 480 25.23 -12.74 -26.34
C VAL A 480 24.24 -13.52 -27.22
N ARG A 481 22.93 -13.24 -27.12
CA ARG A 481 21.89 -13.86 -27.97
C ARG A 481 22.07 -13.51 -29.45
N MET A 482 22.39 -12.26 -29.79
CA MET A 482 22.67 -11.85 -31.18
C MET A 482 23.93 -12.53 -31.73
N ARG A 483 25.02 -12.57 -30.95
CA ARG A 483 26.26 -13.26 -31.32
C ARG A 483 26.04 -14.75 -31.55
N LEU A 484 25.25 -15.40 -30.70
CA LEU A 484 24.88 -16.81 -30.86
C LEU A 484 24.15 -17.05 -32.20
N GLY A 485 23.24 -16.14 -32.60
CA GLY A 485 22.58 -16.19 -33.90
C GLY A 485 23.56 -16.13 -35.08
N TYR A 486 24.53 -15.20 -35.06
CA TYR A 486 25.56 -15.15 -36.11
C TYR A 486 26.45 -16.39 -36.15
N VAL A 487 26.80 -16.96 -34.99
CA VAL A 487 27.62 -18.18 -34.90
C VAL A 487 26.85 -19.41 -35.40
N THR A 488 25.57 -19.56 -35.06
CA THR A 488 24.75 -20.67 -35.57
C THR A 488 24.50 -20.54 -37.07
N GLU A 489 24.23 -19.34 -37.59
CA GLU A 489 24.13 -19.09 -39.03
C GLU A 489 25.42 -19.46 -39.78
N GLU A 490 26.61 -19.11 -39.27
CA GLU A 490 27.86 -19.42 -39.96
C GLU A 490 28.26 -20.90 -39.83
N ALA A 491 27.89 -21.56 -38.73
CA ALA A 491 27.96 -23.01 -38.63
C ALA A 491 27.08 -23.71 -39.69
N ASP A 492 25.85 -23.22 -39.88
CA ASP A 492 24.91 -23.69 -40.91
C ASP A 492 25.45 -23.48 -42.33
N LYS A 493 25.99 -22.29 -42.61
CA LYS A 493 26.65 -21.95 -43.88
C LYS A 493 27.87 -22.85 -44.11
N SER A 494 28.63 -23.17 -43.07
CA SER A 494 29.77 -24.09 -43.14
C SER A 494 29.34 -25.54 -43.39
N SER A 495 28.31 -26.02 -42.70
CA SER A 495 27.71 -27.34 -42.93
C SER A 495 27.24 -27.49 -44.39
N ARG A 496 26.54 -26.48 -44.92
CA ARG A 496 26.13 -26.43 -46.34
C ARG A 496 27.30 -26.27 -47.34
N ARG A 497 28.50 -25.85 -46.90
CA ARG A 497 29.72 -25.92 -47.73
C ARG A 497 30.30 -27.35 -47.70
N ALA A 498 30.44 -27.93 -46.50
CA ALA A 498 30.97 -29.28 -46.29
C ALA A 498 30.15 -30.36 -47.03
N ALA A 499 28.82 -30.30 -46.96
CA ALA A 499 27.93 -31.22 -47.66
C ALA A 499 28.15 -31.20 -49.19
N ARG A 500 28.22 -30.02 -49.80
CA ARG A 500 28.48 -29.86 -51.24
C ARG A 500 29.87 -30.33 -51.65
N SER A 501 30.89 -30.15 -50.79
CA SER A 501 32.22 -30.72 -51.07
C SER A 501 32.27 -32.25 -50.94
N SER A 502 31.44 -32.86 -50.08
CA SER A 502 31.27 -34.33 -50.06
C SER A 502 30.62 -34.80 -51.36
N GLU A 503 29.47 -34.22 -51.72
CA GLU A 503 28.73 -34.55 -52.96
C GLU A 503 29.61 -34.44 -54.22
N GLN A 504 30.46 -33.40 -54.30
CA GLN A 504 31.43 -33.24 -55.39
C GLN A 504 32.54 -34.31 -55.37
N LEU A 505 33.00 -34.73 -54.19
CA LEU A 505 33.99 -35.78 -54.02
C LEU A 505 33.40 -37.16 -54.36
N ASP A 506 32.18 -37.44 -53.92
CA ASP A 506 31.44 -38.67 -54.22
C ASP A 506 31.16 -38.79 -55.73
N ALA A 507 30.74 -37.69 -56.38
CA ALA A 507 30.56 -37.63 -57.83
C ALA A 507 31.88 -37.81 -58.60
N ALA A 508 32.99 -37.20 -58.14
CA ALA A 508 34.31 -37.38 -58.74
C ALA A 508 34.83 -38.82 -58.57
N GLN A 509 34.58 -39.46 -57.42
CA GLN A 509 34.90 -40.86 -57.20
C GLN A 509 34.09 -41.77 -58.13
N ALA A 510 32.78 -41.55 -58.26
CA ALA A 510 31.92 -42.31 -59.18
C ALA A 510 32.38 -42.19 -60.64
N ALA A 511 32.66 -40.97 -61.12
CA ALA A 511 33.18 -40.73 -62.46
C ALA A 511 34.56 -41.39 -62.68
N SER A 512 35.43 -41.37 -61.66
CA SER A 512 36.72 -42.07 -61.73
C SER A 512 36.56 -43.59 -61.82
N ALA A 513 35.62 -44.18 -61.07
CA ALA A 513 35.35 -45.61 -61.07
C ALA A 513 34.71 -46.07 -62.40
N GLU A 514 33.87 -45.23 -63.03
CA GLU A 514 33.32 -45.49 -64.36
C GLU A 514 34.42 -45.47 -65.43
N ALA A 515 35.24 -44.42 -65.48
CA ALA A 515 36.38 -44.35 -66.40
C ALA A 515 37.36 -45.53 -66.22
N ASP A 516 37.61 -45.93 -64.97
CA ASP A 516 38.48 -47.07 -64.66
C ASP A 516 37.81 -48.42 -65.05
N ALA A 517 36.47 -48.51 -65.05
CA ALA A 517 35.74 -49.65 -65.61
C ALA A 517 35.77 -49.67 -67.15
N GLU A 518 35.70 -48.52 -67.82
CA GLU A 518 35.89 -48.41 -69.27
C GLU A 518 37.31 -48.79 -69.69
N LEU A 519 38.34 -48.33 -68.96
CA LEU A 519 39.72 -48.74 -69.19
C LEU A 519 39.91 -50.27 -69.06
N ARG A 520 39.19 -50.93 -68.13
CA ARG A 520 39.16 -52.41 -68.05
C ARG A 520 38.49 -53.04 -69.29
N ARG A 521 37.36 -52.50 -69.77
CA ARG A 521 36.70 -52.97 -71.00
C ARG A 521 37.60 -52.81 -72.23
N LEU A 522 38.23 -51.66 -72.40
CA LEU A 522 39.13 -51.35 -73.52
C LEU A 522 40.39 -52.21 -73.51
N ARG A 523 40.97 -52.52 -72.33
CA ARG A 523 42.07 -53.50 -72.20
C ARG A 523 41.64 -54.89 -72.69
N VAL A 524 40.48 -55.38 -72.26
CA VAL A 524 39.95 -56.68 -72.72
C VAL A 524 39.73 -56.70 -74.24
N GLN A 525 39.19 -55.63 -74.83
CA GLN A 525 39.06 -55.51 -76.29
C GLN A 525 40.43 -55.48 -76.99
N SER A 526 41.40 -54.72 -76.47
CA SER A 526 42.76 -54.66 -77.03
C SER A 526 43.46 -56.04 -77.00
N ASP A 527 43.32 -56.78 -75.90
CA ASP A 527 43.84 -58.13 -75.77
C ASP A 527 43.10 -59.14 -76.68
N GLN A 528 41.80 -58.95 -76.93
CA GLN A 528 41.05 -59.73 -77.92
C GLN A 528 41.53 -59.46 -79.36
N TRP A 529 41.70 -58.19 -79.74
CA TRP A 529 42.25 -57.82 -81.05
C TRP A 529 43.68 -58.33 -81.23
N ARG A 530 44.52 -58.27 -80.18
CA ARG A 530 45.87 -58.86 -80.20
C ARG A 530 45.81 -60.36 -80.44
N LYS A 531 45.01 -61.10 -79.68
CA LYS A 531 44.83 -62.56 -79.86
C LYS A 531 44.27 -62.93 -81.22
N ALA A 532 43.36 -62.13 -81.78
CA ALA A 532 42.84 -62.34 -83.13
C ALA A 532 43.92 -62.11 -84.20
N ALA A 533 44.76 -61.09 -84.05
CA ALA A 533 45.90 -60.85 -84.92
C ALA A 533 46.99 -61.93 -84.79
N GLU A 534 47.30 -62.38 -83.57
CA GLU A 534 48.20 -63.50 -83.29
C GLU A 534 47.69 -64.81 -83.91
N ALA A 535 46.39 -65.11 -83.78
CA ALA A 535 45.77 -66.29 -84.38
C ALA A 535 45.74 -66.22 -85.92
N ALA A 536 45.47 -65.04 -86.50
CA ALA A 536 45.53 -64.84 -87.94
C ALA A 536 46.97 -64.97 -88.48
N ALA A 537 47.96 -64.40 -87.78
CA ALA A 537 49.38 -64.56 -88.10
C ALA A 537 49.84 -66.02 -87.97
N ALA A 538 49.37 -66.76 -86.96
CA ALA A 538 49.63 -68.19 -86.82
C ALA A 538 48.97 -69.02 -87.93
N ALA A 539 47.76 -68.68 -88.35
CA ALA A 539 47.08 -69.34 -89.48
C ALA A 539 47.82 -69.08 -90.82
N LEU A 540 48.37 -67.88 -91.02
CA LEU A 540 49.19 -67.56 -92.19
C LEU A 540 50.58 -68.21 -92.13
N SER A 541 51.22 -68.26 -90.96
CA SER A 541 52.55 -68.84 -90.76
C SER A 541 52.56 -70.37 -90.65
N GLY A 542 51.41 -71.00 -90.35
CA GLY A 542 51.27 -72.45 -90.26
C GLY A 542 51.21 -73.19 -91.60
N GLY A 543 51.21 -72.44 -92.72
CA GLY A 543 51.04 -72.96 -94.08
C GLY A 543 52.22 -72.73 -95.03
N GLY A 544 53.43 -72.45 -94.53
CA GLY A 544 54.59 -72.19 -95.39
C GLY A 544 55.94 -72.21 -94.67
N ILE A 545 56.64 -73.35 -94.72
CA ILE A 545 58.08 -73.39 -94.47
C ILE A 545 58.80 -73.09 -95.79
N GLY A 546 59.61 -72.03 -95.78
CA GLY A 546 60.46 -71.60 -96.89
C GLY A 546 60.22 -70.13 -97.29
N GLU A 547 61.25 -69.30 -97.50
CA GLU A 547 62.67 -69.44 -97.21
C GLU A 547 63.35 -68.05 -97.30
N ALA A 548 64.58 -67.92 -96.82
CA ALA A 548 65.58 -66.92 -97.23
C ALA A 548 65.19 -65.42 -97.46
N ASN A 549 65.31 -64.63 -96.38
CA ASN A 549 66.38 -63.62 -96.20
C ASN A 549 66.58 -62.41 -97.18
N ASN A 550 66.60 -61.21 -96.56
CA ASN A 550 67.36 -59.98 -96.90
C ASN A 550 66.79 -58.93 -97.90
N GLY A 551 67.00 -57.64 -97.59
CA GLY A 551 66.65 -56.48 -98.43
C GLY A 551 66.06 -55.30 -97.65
N GLY A 552 66.90 -54.39 -97.13
CA GLY A 552 66.49 -53.41 -96.10
C GLY A 552 65.78 -52.12 -96.56
N GLY A 553 65.20 -51.41 -95.58
CA GLY A 553 64.63 -50.06 -95.71
C GLY A 553 64.81 -49.25 -94.42
N ARG A 554 65.06 -47.94 -94.52
CA ARG A 554 65.35 -47.05 -93.37
C ARG A 554 64.18 -46.14 -93.01
N MET A 555 64.00 -45.82 -91.73
CA MET A 555 63.84 -44.43 -91.24
C MET A 555 64.26 -44.36 -89.75
N VAL A 556 65.39 -43.72 -89.43
CA VAL A 556 65.53 -42.33 -88.93
C VAL A 556 65.30 -42.21 -87.41
N GLU A 557 66.41 -42.22 -86.67
CA GLU A 557 66.53 -41.62 -85.34
C GLU A 557 66.90 -40.12 -85.48
N ARG A 558 66.65 -39.30 -84.45
CA ARG A 558 67.14 -37.90 -84.38
C ARG A 558 67.44 -37.49 -82.94
N THR A 559 68.46 -36.65 -82.75
CA THR A 559 69.23 -36.49 -81.51
C THR A 559 69.32 -35.05 -80.99
N GLY A 560 69.80 -34.88 -79.74
CA GLY A 560 70.03 -33.59 -79.06
C GLY A 560 68.95 -33.28 -78.01
N SER A 561 69.20 -33.01 -76.72
CA SER A 561 70.40 -32.58 -75.96
C SER A 561 70.94 -31.19 -76.31
N LEU A 562 70.65 -30.21 -75.44
CA LEU A 562 71.62 -29.34 -74.75
C LEU A 562 70.89 -28.45 -73.72
N ASP A 563 71.60 -28.08 -72.65
CA ASP A 563 71.29 -27.00 -71.70
C ASP A 563 72.34 -25.88 -71.95
N PRO A 564 72.02 -24.58 -71.83
CA PRO A 564 72.35 -23.93 -70.55
C PRO A 564 71.44 -22.75 -70.11
N GLU A 565 71.59 -22.42 -68.82
CA GLU A 565 71.24 -21.17 -68.12
C GLU A 565 71.55 -19.88 -68.94
N TYR A 566 70.92 -18.71 -68.76
CA TYR A 566 70.91 -17.92 -67.50
C TYR A 566 70.02 -16.65 -67.61
N ASN A 567 69.12 -16.43 -66.63
CA ASN A 567 68.57 -15.14 -66.11
C ASN A 567 68.00 -14.03 -67.06
N GLY A 568 66.83 -13.42 -66.76
CA GLY A 568 66.28 -12.39 -67.69
C GLY A 568 65.05 -11.49 -67.42
N SER A 569 64.35 -11.53 -66.27
CA SER A 569 63.39 -10.47 -65.83
C SER A 569 62.01 -10.28 -66.53
N ILE A 570 61.08 -9.64 -65.78
CA ILE A 570 59.78 -9.02 -66.15
C ILE A 570 58.56 -9.93 -66.48
N GLY A 571 57.69 -10.10 -65.46
CA GLY A 571 56.21 -10.20 -65.59
C GLY A 571 55.57 -11.55 -66.00
N GLY A 572 54.75 -12.23 -65.17
CA GLY A 572 54.48 -12.08 -63.74
C GLY A 572 53.07 -12.52 -63.30
N LYS A 573 52.95 -13.11 -62.08
CA LYS A 573 51.72 -13.38 -61.29
C LYS A 573 50.74 -14.45 -61.84
N LEU A 574 50.20 -15.41 -61.09
CA LEU A 574 50.34 -15.97 -59.72
C LEU A 574 50.03 -17.50 -59.85
N MET A 575 50.68 -18.48 -59.21
CA MET A 575 50.93 -18.76 -57.77
C MET A 575 49.64 -18.99 -56.95
N GLY A 576 49.53 -20.01 -56.10
CA GLY A 576 50.48 -21.09 -55.78
C GLY A 576 49.95 -22.03 -54.68
N SER A 577 50.67 -23.11 -54.37
CA SER A 577 50.35 -24.06 -53.28
C SER A 577 51.42 -24.00 -52.15
N PRO A 578 51.82 -25.03 -51.38
CA PRO A 578 51.51 -25.05 -49.94
C PRO A 578 52.73 -25.18 -48.98
N PHE A 579 52.42 -25.35 -47.67
CA PHE A 579 53.23 -25.95 -46.58
C PHE A 579 54.25 -25.12 -45.76
N SER A 580 54.40 -25.59 -44.50
CA SER A 580 55.43 -25.37 -43.44
C SER A 580 55.59 -24.04 -42.67
N ASP A 581 55.24 -24.16 -41.38
CA ASP A 581 56.05 -23.89 -40.16
C ASP A 581 56.36 -22.47 -39.57
N ASP A 582 55.96 -22.37 -38.30
CA ASP A 582 56.62 -21.75 -37.11
C ASP A 582 56.65 -20.20 -36.88
N GLU A 583 56.98 -19.86 -35.63
CA GLU A 583 57.22 -18.57 -34.95
C GLU A 583 56.09 -17.52 -34.81
N SER A 584 55.39 -17.63 -33.67
CA SER A 584 55.37 -16.60 -32.60
C SER A 584 55.16 -15.11 -32.95
N PRO A 585 54.00 -14.50 -32.61
CA PRO A 585 53.76 -13.06 -32.81
C PRO A 585 54.48 -12.16 -31.79
N LYS A 586 55.72 -11.73 -32.09
CA LYS A 586 56.48 -10.75 -31.28
C LYS A 586 56.03 -9.29 -31.49
N ARG A 587 54.98 -8.91 -30.76
CA ARG A 587 54.80 -7.63 -30.02
C ARG A 587 55.87 -6.54 -30.26
N ARG A 588 55.46 -5.34 -30.74
CA ARG A 588 55.86 -4.01 -30.22
C ARG A 588 55.04 -2.86 -30.88
N ASN A 589 54.96 -1.62 -30.34
CA ASN A 589 54.46 -1.14 -29.03
C ASN A 589 54.65 0.39 -28.91
N SER A 590 53.56 1.18 -28.86
CA SER A 590 53.55 2.54 -28.26
C SER A 590 52.12 3.11 -28.22
N GLY A 591 51.59 3.63 -27.11
CA GLY A 591 52.10 3.54 -25.74
C GLY A 591 51.51 4.60 -24.79
N VAL A 592 50.56 4.20 -23.93
CA VAL A 592 50.18 4.97 -22.74
C VAL A 592 50.26 4.05 -21.52
N LEU A 593 51.27 4.29 -20.67
CA LEU A 593 51.37 3.78 -19.31
C LEU A 593 50.75 4.86 -18.39
N ARG A 594 50.31 4.62 -17.13
CA ARG A 594 50.63 3.55 -16.18
C ARG A 594 49.62 3.57 -15.01
N ARG A 595 49.58 2.47 -14.23
CA ARG A 595 48.87 2.32 -12.92
C ARG A 595 47.34 2.19 -13.09
N MET A 596 46.59 1.50 -12.22
CA MET A 596 46.94 0.75 -11.01
C MET A 596 46.48 -0.72 -11.12
N SER A 597 47.18 -1.65 -10.47
CA SER A 597 46.81 -3.07 -10.42
C SER A 597 47.12 -3.67 -9.04
N GLY A 598 46.12 -4.32 -8.44
CA GLY A 598 46.29 -5.18 -7.26
C GLY A 598 45.66 -4.64 -5.97
N LEU A 599 44.53 -5.25 -5.57
CA LEU A 599 44.04 -5.29 -4.19
C LEU A 599 42.98 -6.41 -4.03
N TRP A 600 43.43 -7.67 -4.08
CA TRP A 600 42.63 -8.85 -3.71
C TRP A 600 43.40 -9.66 -2.66
N LYS A 601 43.25 -9.29 -1.37
CA LYS A 601 43.40 -10.17 -0.19
C LYS A 601 43.28 -9.39 1.13
N LYS A 602 42.10 -9.47 1.76
CA LYS A 602 41.83 -9.73 3.20
C LYS A 602 40.39 -9.31 3.54
N GLY A 603 39.65 -10.19 4.20
CA GLY A 603 38.63 -9.78 5.18
C GLY A 603 39.14 -10.16 6.58
N PRO A 604 38.25 -10.48 7.54
CA PRO A 604 36.95 -9.88 7.79
C PRO A 604 37.03 -8.87 8.96
N LYS A 605 35.97 -8.09 9.16
CA LYS A 605 35.61 -7.53 10.47
C LYS A 605 34.14 -7.14 10.49
#